data_AF-A0A1M3HM86-F1
#
_entry.id   AF-A0A1M3HM86-F1
#
_cell.length_a   1.000
_cell.length_b   1.000
_cell.length_c   1.000
_cell.angle_alpha   90.00
_cell.angle_beta   90.00
_cell.angle_gamma   90.00
#
_symmetry.space_group_name_H-M   'P 1'
#
loop_
_entity.id
_entity.type
_entity.pdbx_description
1 polymer ?
#
loop_
_entity_poly.entity_id
_entity_poly.type
_entity_poly.pdbx_seq_one_letter_code
_entity_poly.pdbx_strand_id
1 'polypeptide(L)'
;MRNIQGIQIIGIQRSGSNLLRVMLDQSAAIAAPHPPHLISHFMPLMPTYEPMDEAGYKLLIADVVAYVEANPVPWEGVVLDKEALFRQSRHYQLFELVRLVYEQAALAKGARYWCCKSMGNVYFAPEMEAFGIQPKYIFLYRDGRDVAASFKKAIVGEKHIYHLATQWKEDQRRCLALQRDIDPARFFSLSYETLISAPEQTIQALCHYLEIPFMQEMLQFHHSSASHNTAAAGEMWSNLEKPIMSDNTRKFLTSFTGSELVLFELIAGEELQALGYPLYTSREDHHLLSPQAIAEYETINQQLKAAFLSTARPGDLEKRKKQSDILTSIRNRPGRIPPAAPPHASLIDPLIASLIDPLVGIVQAAGSAILSIYNDPAMTSQVTIKKDSTPLTLADRASHEILVKSLQSLTPSIPVVSEEGAAVPYAVRQHWEYFWCIDPLDGTKEFLQRNGEFCINIALIHHRQPVFGMIYIPTSHTVYYGSESTGSWKRTPGQQPVKLRTDHRATDWTAVTSRSHSSDKENEVLEQYPVTKQAAAGSALKFCLIAEGSAHIYYRHGPTMEWDTAAGHAIIQYSGGQFIQPSGEPFLYNKEQLLNGPFLCGTSQIDPLTSITSMQIADTL
;
A
#
# COMPACT_ATOMS: atom_id res chain seq x y z
N MET A 1 33.67 -5.44 -16.45
CA MET A 1 32.68 -4.33 -16.58
C MET A 1 33.08 -3.24 -15.60
N ARG A 2 32.95 -1.95 -15.93
CA ARG A 2 33.16 -0.87 -14.94
C ARG A 2 32.19 -1.11 -13.79
N ASN A 3 32.66 -1.04 -12.55
CA ASN A 3 31.80 -1.11 -11.38
C ASN A 3 31.04 0.22 -11.27
N ILE A 4 29.76 0.24 -11.66
CA ILE A 4 28.90 1.43 -11.57
C ILE A 4 28.06 1.28 -10.30
N GLN A 5 28.15 2.25 -9.39
CA GLN A 5 27.44 2.20 -8.11
C GLN A 5 26.22 3.13 -8.12
N GLY A 6 25.15 2.71 -7.46
CA GLY A 6 23.93 3.51 -7.35
C GLY A 6 23.97 4.55 -6.23
N ILE A 7 23.32 5.69 -6.46
CA ILE A 7 23.01 6.71 -5.46
C ILE A 7 21.49 6.90 -5.43
N GLN A 8 20.90 6.88 -4.24
CA GLN A 8 19.48 7.19 -4.02
C GLN A 8 19.35 8.46 -3.18
N ILE A 9 18.71 9.49 -3.74
CA ILE A 9 18.29 10.67 -2.96
C ILE A 9 16.89 10.37 -2.41
N ILE A 10 16.81 10.22 -1.09
CA ILE A 10 15.59 9.87 -0.34
C ILE A 10 15.21 10.98 0.65
N GLY A 11 14.00 10.90 1.19
CA GLY A 11 13.42 11.92 2.08
C GLY A 11 12.00 12.25 1.65
N ILE A 12 11.59 13.51 1.84
CA ILE A 12 10.29 14.01 1.37
C ILE A 12 10.45 14.86 0.11
N GLN A 13 9.42 14.94 -0.73
CA GLN A 13 9.40 15.93 -1.81
C GLN A 13 9.37 17.37 -1.26
N ARG A 14 9.69 18.36 -2.11
CA ARG A 14 9.74 19.80 -1.73
C ARG A 14 10.82 20.17 -0.70
N SER A 15 11.78 19.27 -0.48
CA SER A 15 12.98 19.44 0.36
C SER A 15 14.20 20.04 -0.37
N GLY A 16 14.04 20.51 -1.62
CA GLY A 16 15.18 20.95 -2.45
C GLY A 16 15.87 19.83 -3.23
N SER A 17 15.23 18.66 -3.37
CA SER A 17 15.83 17.50 -4.03
C SER A 17 16.15 17.69 -5.52
N ASN A 18 15.41 18.53 -6.25
CA ASN A 18 15.79 18.92 -7.62
C ASN A 18 17.03 19.82 -7.66
N LEU A 19 17.21 20.72 -6.68
CA LEU A 19 18.41 21.55 -6.54
C LEU A 19 19.64 20.66 -6.33
N LEU A 20 19.58 19.75 -5.35
CA LEU A 20 20.67 18.82 -5.09
C LEU A 20 21.01 17.95 -6.31
N ARG A 21 19.99 17.46 -7.03
CA ARG A 21 20.18 16.66 -8.25
C ARG A 21 20.99 17.43 -9.30
N VAL A 22 20.60 18.67 -9.64
CA VAL A 22 21.31 19.43 -10.69
C VAL A 22 22.71 19.86 -10.26
N MET A 23 22.95 20.06 -8.95
CA MET A 23 24.30 20.27 -8.40
C MET A 23 25.18 19.02 -8.61
N LEU A 24 24.69 17.84 -8.23
CA LEU A 24 25.43 16.57 -8.39
C LEU A 24 25.67 16.22 -9.86
N ASP A 25 24.72 16.55 -10.74
CA ASP A 25 24.83 16.29 -12.17
C ASP A 25 25.92 17.14 -12.85
N GLN A 26 26.47 18.17 -12.19
CA GLN A 26 27.65 18.86 -12.73
C GLN A 26 28.88 17.96 -12.71
N SER A 27 28.95 16.97 -11.82
CA SER A 27 30.07 16.02 -11.77
C SER A 27 30.11 15.12 -13.00
N ALA A 28 31.27 15.02 -13.64
CA ALA A 28 31.52 14.00 -14.66
C ALA A 28 31.42 12.56 -14.09
N ALA A 29 31.57 12.39 -12.77
CA ALA A 29 31.53 11.09 -12.11
C ALA A 29 30.10 10.59 -11.81
N ILE A 30 29.07 11.46 -11.89
CA ILE A 30 27.69 11.13 -11.55
C ILE A 30 26.78 11.43 -12.73
N ALA A 31 25.96 10.47 -13.17
CA ALA A 31 24.80 10.73 -14.01
C ALA A 31 23.55 10.86 -13.13
N ALA A 32 22.95 12.05 -13.05
CA ALA A 32 21.78 12.31 -12.20
C ALA A 32 20.60 12.84 -13.03
N PRO A 33 20.04 12.04 -13.96
CA PRO A 33 19.01 12.53 -14.87
C PRO A 33 17.69 12.85 -14.16
N HIS A 34 16.80 13.61 -14.80
CA HIS A 34 15.50 13.96 -14.21
C HIS A 34 14.68 12.68 -13.93
N PRO A 35 14.12 12.49 -12.72
CA PRO A 35 13.61 11.20 -12.30
C PRO A 35 12.28 10.84 -12.99
N PRO A 36 12.17 9.63 -13.58
CA PRO A 36 10.91 9.05 -14.02
C PRO A 36 10.13 8.33 -12.92
N HIS A 37 10.63 8.24 -11.67
CA HIS A 37 9.91 7.58 -10.57
C HIS A 37 9.45 6.13 -10.85
N LEU A 38 10.30 5.35 -11.55
CA LEU A 38 9.95 4.03 -12.08
C LEU A 38 9.38 3.06 -11.04
N ILE A 39 10.00 2.92 -9.88
CA ILE A 39 9.55 1.94 -8.87
C ILE A 39 8.12 2.25 -8.43
N SER A 40 7.84 3.49 -8.03
CA SER A 40 6.51 3.92 -7.59
C SER A 40 5.42 3.77 -8.67
N HIS A 41 5.79 3.87 -9.96
CA HIS A 41 4.84 3.76 -11.07
C HIS A 41 4.66 2.35 -11.62
N PHE A 42 5.71 1.52 -11.62
CA PHE A 42 5.71 0.19 -12.24
C PHE A 42 5.52 -0.96 -11.25
N MET A 43 5.89 -0.81 -9.97
CA MET A 43 5.57 -1.80 -8.93
C MET A 43 4.08 -2.24 -8.90
N PRO A 44 3.07 -1.35 -9.02
CA PRO A 44 1.66 -1.75 -9.03
C PRO A 44 1.22 -2.39 -10.35
N LEU A 45 1.99 -2.18 -11.41
CA LEU A 45 1.70 -2.69 -12.74
C LEU A 45 2.31 -4.07 -12.93
N MET A 46 3.14 -4.56 -11.99
CA MET A 46 3.80 -5.86 -12.06
C MET A 46 2.85 -7.02 -12.41
N PRO A 47 1.63 -7.11 -11.85
CA PRO A 47 0.67 -8.16 -12.23
C PRO A 47 0.33 -8.19 -13.73
N THR A 48 0.36 -7.05 -14.43
CA THR A 48 0.07 -6.97 -15.88
C THR A 48 1.15 -7.59 -16.75
N TYR A 49 2.33 -7.85 -16.17
CA TYR A 49 3.47 -8.45 -16.85
C TYR A 49 3.55 -9.96 -16.62
N GLU A 50 2.73 -10.53 -15.73
CA GLU A 50 2.74 -11.95 -15.43
C GLU A 50 2.23 -12.83 -16.59
N PRO A 51 2.70 -14.10 -16.71
CA PRO A 51 3.82 -14.66 -15.94
C PRO A 51 5.12 -13.92 -16.28
N MET A 52 5.97 -13.69 -15.27
CA MET A 52 7.25 -13.00 -15.42
C MET A 52 8.32 -13.90 -16.06
N ASP A 53 8.02 -14.35 -17.28
CA ASP A 53 8.90 -15.08 -18.18
C ASP A 53 9.63 -14.12 -19.15
N GLU A 54 10.32 -14.67 -20.15
CA GLU A 54 11.07 -13.86 -21.13
C GLU A 54 10.18 -12.89 -21.89
N ALA A 55 8.97 -13.29 -22.27
CA ALA A 55 8.05 -12.45 -23.01
C ALA A 55 7.47 -11.35 -22.10
N GLY A 56 7.06 -11.70 -20.88
CA GLY A 56 6.60 -10.75 -19.86
C GLY A 56 7.66 -9.70 -19.53
N TYR A 57 8.91 -10.13 -19.36
CA TYR A 57 10.01 -9.23 -19.03
C TYR A 57 10.43 -8.33 -20.20
N LYS A 58 10.45 -8.85 -21.44
CA LYS A 58 10.67 -8.02 -22.65
C LYS A 58 9.60 -6.93 -22.80
N LEU A 59 8.35 -7.26 -22.47
CA LEU A 59 7.26 -6.30 -22.47
C LEU A 59 7.44 -5.23 -21.38
N LEU A 60 7.83 -5.62 -20.17
CA LEU A 60 8.19 -4.69 -19.09
C LEU A 60 9.32 -3.75 -19.52
N ILE A 61 10.38 -4.26 -20.13
CA ILE A 61 11.48 -3.46 -20.68
C ILE A 61 10.95 -2.45 -21.71
N ALA A 62 10.12 -2.90 -22.64
CA ALA A 62 9.58 -2.02 -23.68
C ALA A 62 8.75 -0.87 -23.10
N ASP A 63 7.88 -1.16 -22.13
CA ASP A 63 7.03 -0.17 -21.46
C ASP A 63 7.84 0.80 -20.58
N VAL A 64 8.80 0.29 -19.81
CA VAL A 64 9.70 1.12 -18.99
C VAL A 64 10.52 2.06 -19.86
N VAL A 65 11.11 1.57 -20.95
CA VAL A 65 11.90 2.41 -21.87
C VAL A 65 11.02 3.49 -22.51
N ALA A 66 9.84 3.12 -23.03
CA ALA A 66 8.91 4.09 -23.59
C ALA A 66 8.50 5.15 -22.56
N TYR A 67 8.30 4.76 -21.30
CA TYR A 67 7.96 5.66 -20.22
C TYR A 67 9.09 6.62 -19.85
N VAL A 68 10.35 6.17 -19.87
CA VAL A 68 11.53 7.03 -19.66
C VAL A 68 11.74 7.99 -20.83
N GLU A 69 11.57 7.52 -22.07
CA GLU A 69 11.64 8.36 -23.28
C GLU A 69 10.54 9.43 -23.31
N ALA A 70 9.39 9.16 -22.69
CA ALA A 70 8.28 10.10 -22.52
C ALA A 70 8.45 11.09 -21.35
N ASN A 71 9.57 11.06 -20.62
CA ASN A 71 9.82 11.94 -19.48
C ASN A 71 9.75 13.43 -19.90
N PRO A 72 9.05 14.30 -19.15
CA PRO A 72 8.93 15.73 -19.48
C PRO A 72 10.27 16.46 -19.63
N VAL A 73 11.31 15.96 -18.97
CA VAL A 73 12.70 16.39 -19.15
C VAL A 73 13.47 15.22 -19.79
N PRO A 74 13.84 15.33 -21.08
CA PRO A 74 14.58 14.29 -21.77
C PRO A 74 15.92 13.98 -21.10
N TRP A 75 16.33 12.70 -21.15
CA TRP A 75 17.65 12.28 -20.73
C TRP A 75 18.64 12.53 -21.87
N GLU A 76 19.17 13.75 -21.97
CA GLU A 76 20.06 14.17 -23.06
C GLU A 76 21.26 13.22 -23.21
N GLY A 77 21.51 12.76 -24.44
CA GLY A 77 22.62 11.86 -24.76
C GLY A 77 22.43 10.41 -24.31
N VAL A 78 21.31 10.04 -23.69
CA VAL A 78 21.02 8.66 -23.27
C VAL A 78 20.13 7.97 -24.29
N VAL A 79 20.57 6.81 -24.77
CA VAL A 79 19.77 5.90 -25.60
C VAL A 79 19.62 4.60 -24.84
N LEU A 80 18.37 4.21 -24.56
CA LEU A 80 18.07 2.98 -23.83
C LEU A 80 17.98 1.80 -24.80
N ASP A 81 18.99 0.93 -24.76
CA ASP A 81 19.03 -0.29 -25.58
C ASP A 81 18.28 -1.42 -24.87
N LYS A 82 17.07 -1.71 -25.37
CA LYS A 82 16.16 -2.76 -24.87
C LYS A 82 16.78 -4.15 -24.92
N GLU A 83 17.54 -4.47 -25.97
CA GLU A 83 18.20 -5.78 -26.11
C GLU A 83 19.35 -5.93 -25.14
N ALA A 84 20.12 -4.85 -24.92
CA ALA A 84 21.16 -4.82 -23.90
C ALA A 84 20.57 -4.94 -22.49
N LEU A 85 19.48 -4.23 -22.17
CA LEU A 85 18.77 -4.36 -20.88
C LEU A 85 18.34 -5.81 -20.62
N PHE A 86 17.73 -6.46 -21.61
CA PHE A 86 17.31 -7.84 -21.50
C PHE A 86 18.51 -8.79 -21.28
N ARG A 87 19.53 -8.72 -22.15
CA ARG A 87 20.71 -9.59 -22.09
C ARG A 87 21.57 -9.41 -20.83
N GLN A 88 21.58 -8.23 -20.24
CA GLN A 88 22.32 -7.94 -19.01
C GLN A 88 21.55 -8.30 -17.74
N SER A 89 20.24 -8.49 -17.84
CA SER A 89 19.41 -8.90 -16.71
C SER A 89 19.66 -10.35 -16.34
N ARG A 90 19.90 -10.61 -15.06
CA ARG A 90 20.07 -11.97 -14.51
C ARG A 90 18.76 -12.51 -13.96
N HIS A 91 17.87 -11.63 -13.50
CA HIS A 91 16.56 -11.93 -12.97
C HIS A 91 15.53 -11.04 -13.67
N TYR A 92 14.36 -11.61 -13.96
CA TYR A 92 13.23 -10.85 -14.50
C TYR A 92 12.52 -10.12 -13.36
N GLN A 93 13.12 -9.02 -12.91
CA GLN A 93 12.69 -8.26 -11.74
C GLN A 93 12.79 -6.76 -12.00
N LEU A 94 11.80 -6.00 -11.52
CA LEU A 94 11.73 -4.55 -11.74
C LEU A 94 12.95 -3.81 -11.17
N PHE A 95 13.41 -4.18 -9.98
CA PHE A 95 14.57 -3.56 -9.34
C PHE A 95 15.85 -3.70 -10.17
N GLU A 96 16.05 -4.86 -10.80
CA GLU A 96 17.19 -5.07 -11.70
C GLU A 96 17.07 -4.20 -12.95
N LEU A 97 15.89 -4.16 -13.56
CA LEU A 97 15.63 -3.32 -14.72
C LEU A 97 15.88 -1.84 -14.43
N VAL A 98 15.36 -1.34 -13.30
CA VAL A 98 15.58 0.04 -12.87
C VAL A 98 17.07 0.33 -12.69
N ARG A 99 17.83 -0.56 -12.03
CA ARG A 99 19.29 -0.44 -11.90
C ARG A 99 19.95 -0.34 -13.29
N LEU A 100 19.63 -1.25 -14.20
CA LEU A 100 20.23 -1.30 -15.54
C LEU A 100 19.89 -0.08 -16.40
N VAL A 101 18.67 0.46 -16.32
CA VAL A 101 18.27 1.70 -17.00
C VAL A 101 19.12 2.88 -16.54
N TYR A 102 19.34 3.02 -15.24
CA TYR A 102 20.20 4.07 -14.69
C TYR A 102 21.70 3.82 -14.99
N GLU A 103 22.16 2.57 -15.03
CA GLU A 103 23.51 2.23 -15.46
C GLU A 103 23.77 2.61 -16.92
N GLN A 104 22.80 2.47 -17.83
CA GLN A 104 22.93 2.95 -19.21
C GLN A 104 23.06 4.48 -19.27
N ALA A 105 22.35 5.23 -18.42
CA ALA A 105 22.55 6.68 -18.30
C ALA A 105 23.95 7.04 -17.78
N ALA A 106 24.47 6.29 -16.80
CA ALA A 106 25.85 6.46 -16.34
C ALA A 106 26.88 6.12 -17.43
N LEU A 107 26.68 5.05 -18.19
CA LEU A 107 27.54 4.66 -19.30
C LEU A 107 27.59 5.72 -20.39
N ALA A 108 26.43 6.28 -20.78
CA ALA A 108 26.33 7.34 -21.77
C ALA A 108 27.13 8.60 -21.37
N LYS A 109 27.10 8.96 -20.07
CA LYS A 109 27.89 10.07 -19.52
C LYS A 109 29.37 9.71 -19.27
N GLY A 110 29.73 8.43 -19.28
CA GLY A 110 31.03 7.94 -18.82
C GLY A 110 31.21 8.01 -17.29
N ALA A 111 30.12 8.16 -16.55
CA ALA A 111 30.09 8.29 -15.10
C ALA A 111 30.33 6.94 -14.39
N ARG A 112 30.79 7.01 -13.13
CA ARG A 112 30.95 5.83 -12.26
C ARG A 112 29.78 5.63 -11.30
N TYR A 113 28.93 6.67 -11.15
CA TYR A 113 27.68 6.59 -10.40
C TYR A 113 26.50 6.92 -11.28
N TRP A 114 25.39 6.24 -11.04
CA TRP A 114 24.07 6.76 -11.39
C TRP A 114 23.38 7.26 -10.13
N CYS A 115 22.56 8.31 -10.27
CA CYS A 115 21.84 8.92 -9.16
C CYS A 115 20.35 9.02 -9.47
N CYS A 116 19.53 8.36 -8.65
CA CYS A 116 18.08 8.39 -8.73
C CYS A 116 17.52 9.34 -7.66
N LYS A 117 16.85 10.41 -8.10
CA LYS A 117 16.13 11.35 -7.23
C LYS A 117 14.65 10.99 -7.19
N SER A 118 14.33 9.86 -6.57
CA SER A 118 12.94 9.43 -6.35
C SER A 118 12.72 9.27 -4.86
N MET A 119 12.23 10.33 -4.21
CA MET A 119 12.14 10.41 -2.76
C MET A 119 11.34 9.25 -2.15
N GLY A 120 10.27 8.82 -2.84
CA GLY A 120 9.44 7.69 -2.46
C GLY A 120 10.11 6.31 -2.60
N ASN A 121 11.34 6.22 -3.09
CA ASN A 121 12.06 4.94 -3.09
C ASN A 121 12.41 4.47 -1.67
N VAL A 122 12.34 5.34 -0.65
CA VAL A 122 12.50 4.92 0.75
C VAL A 122 11.49 3.85 1.17
N TYR A 123 10.29 3.85 0.57
CA TYR A 123 9.26 2.83 0.82
C TYR A 123 9.62 1.44 0.31
N PHE A 124 10.58 1.35 -0.61
CA PHE A 124 11.05 0.12 -1.22
C PHE A 124 12.52 -0.18 -0.89
N ALA A 125 13.11 0.59 0.03
CA ALA A 125 14.53 0.48 0.36
C ALA A 125 14.89 -0.89 0.96
N PRO A 126 14.11 -1.48 1.88
CA PRO A 126 14.37 -2.84 2.38
C PRO A 126 14.41 -3.89 1.27
N GLU A 127 13.48 -3.82 0.31
CA GLU A 127 13.37 -4.74 -0.82
C GLU A 127 14.53 -4.54 -1.81
N MET A 128 14.92 -3.29 -2.07
CA MET A 128 16.09 -2.97 -2.89
C MET A 128 17.40 -3.49 -2.26
N GLU A 129 17.55 -3.40 -0.93
CA GLU A 129 18.69 -3.95 -0.20
C GLU A 129 18.68 -5.49 -0.22
N ALA A 130 17.52 -6.11 0.04
CA ALA A 130 17.35 -7.56 -0.03
C ALA A 130 17.62 -8.13 -1.43
N PHE A 131 17.26 -7.37 -2.48
CA PHE A 131 17.59 -7.72 -3.87
C PHE A 131 19.08 -7.57 -4.20
N GLY A 132 19.81 -6.76 -3.42
CA GLY A 132 21.25 -6.55 -3.58
C GLY A 132 21.64 -5.34 -4.45
N ILE A 133 20.77 -4.32 -4.60
CA ILE A 133 21.16 -3.07 -5.29
C ILE A 133 22.22 -2.31 -4.49
N GLN A 134 22.07 -2.29 -3.16
CA GLN A 134 23.00 -1.70 -2.19
C GLN A 134 23.56 -0.31 -2.57
N PRO A 135 22.70 0.69 -2.88
CA PRO A 135 23.17 2.01 -3.25
C PRO A 135 23.79 2.76 -2.06
N LYS A 136 24.48 3.88 -2.35
CA LYS A 136 24.73 4.94 -1.37
C LYS A 136 23.44 5.77 -1.23
N TYR A 137 23.00 6.03 -0.01
CA TYR A 137 21.84 6.85 0.29
C TYR A 137 22.26 8.28 0.64
N ILE A 138 21.49 9.24 0.14
CA ILE A 138 21.54 10.65 0.55
C ILE A 138 20.16 11.00 1.09
N PHE A 139 20.03 11.13 2.41
CA PHE A 139 18.81 11.55 3.06
C PHE A 139 18.75 13.07 3.12
N LEU A 140 17.98 13.66 2.19
CA LEU A 140 17.73 15.09 2.17
C LEU A 140 16.45 15.42 2.93
N TYR A 141 16.61 16.07 4.09
CA TYR A 141 15.50 16.51 4.92
C TYR A 141 15.41 18.04 4.98
N ARG A 142 14.22 18.53 5.32
CA ARG A 142 13.87 19.95 5.42
C ARG A 142 12.81 20.11 6.50
N ASP A 143 12.74 21.28 7.13
CA ASP A 143 11.68 21.62 8.09
C ASP A 143 10.30 21.28 7.49
N GLY A 144 9.56 20.39 8.17
CA GLY A 144 8.29 19.89 7.68
C GLY A 144 7.23 20.96 7.50
N ARG A 145 7.30 22.04 8.29
CA ARG A 145 6.36 23.16 8.20
C ARG A 145 6.59 23.94 6.91
N ASP A 146 7.85 24.14 6.51
CA ASP A 146 8.19 24.74 5.21
C ASP A 146 7.85 23.82 4.02
N VAL A 147 8.02 22.51 4.19
CA VAL A 147 7.61 21.52 3.21
C VAL A 147 6.10 21.60 2.98
N ALA A 148 5.31 21.60 4.04
CA ALA A 148 3.86 21.74 3.97
C ALA A 148 3.42 23.09 3.39
N ALA A 149 4.05 24.20 3.80
CA ALA A 149 3.83 25.52 3.20
C ALA A 149 4.12 25.53 1.69
N SER A 150 5.13 24.78 1.24
CA SER A 150 5.40 24.61 -0.19
C SER A 150 4.37 23.74 -0.90
N PHE A 151 3.86 22.68 -0.27
CA PHE A 151 2.91 21.74 -0.88
C PHE A 151 1.51 22.33 -1.09
N LYS A 152 1.09 23.25 -0.21
CA LYS A 152 -0.15 24.03 -0.40
C LYS A 152 -0.22 24.76 -1.75
N LYS A 153 0.94 25.08 -2.33
CA LYS A 153 1.08 25.74 -3.64
C LYS A 153 1.33 24.76 -4.80
N ALA A 154 1.36 23.46 -4.54
CA ALA A 154 1.69 22.44 -5.54
C ALA A 154 0.46 21.89 -6.24
N ILE A 155 0.57 21.63 -7.55
CA ILE A 155 -0.53 21.05 -8.36
C ILE A 155 -0.94 19.67 -7.83
N VAL A 156 0.03 18.86 -7.42
CA VAL A 156 -0.19 17.48 -6.97
C VAL A 156 0.20 17.35 -5.50
N GLY A 157 -0.49 16.47 -4.78
CA GLY A 157 -0.26 16.14 -3.38
C GLY A 157 -1.32 16.73 -2.45
N GLU A 158 -1.16 16.42 -1.18
CA GLU A 158 -2.05 16.88 -0.10
C GLU A 158 -2.07 18.41 0.03
N LYS A 159 -3.15 18.93 0.61
CA LYS A 159 -3.39 20.38 0.75
C LYS A 159 -3.66 20.79 2.18
N HIS A 160 -4.33 19.94 2.96
CA HIS A 160 -4.59 20.21 4.36
C HIS A 160 -3.38 19.84 5.25
N ILE A 161 -3.16 20.63 6.31
CA ILE A 161 -1.99 20.50 7.18
C ILE A 161 -1.91 19.14 7.88
N TYR A 162 -3.04 18.58 8.28
CA TYR A 162 -3.10 17.23 8.87
C TYR A 162 -2.40 16.20 7.99
N HIS A 163 -2.80 16.06 6.72
CA HIS A 163 -2.22 15.06 5.81
C HIS A 163 -0.77 15.38 5.47
N LEU A 164 -0.43 16.67 5.31
CA LEU A 164 0.94 17.09 5.03
C LEU A 164 1.90 16.79 6.19
N ALA A 165 1.47 17.02 7.43
CA ALA A 165 2.24 16.71 8.62
C ALA A 165 2.40 15.19 8.80
N THR A 166 1.31 14.43 8.61
CA THR A 166 1.32 12.97 8.69
C THR A 166 2.25 12.35 7.64
N GLN A 167 2.18 12.80 6.39
CA GLN A 167 3.08 12.33 5.32
C GLN A 167 4.53 12.69 5.62
N TRP A 168 4.80 13.93 6.06
CA TRP A 168 6.16 14.36 6.40
C TRP A 168 6.75 13.53 7.52
N LYS A 169 5.98 13.32 8.59
CA LYS A 169 6.33 12.47 9.73
C LYS A 169 6.72 11.07 9.28
N GLU A 170 5.88 10.43 8.46
CA GLU A 170 6.10 9.07 8.02
C GLU A 170 7.34 8.94 7.12
N ASP A 171 7.52 9.87 6.18
CA ASP A 171 8.72 9.94 5.33
C ASP A 171 10.00 10.06 6.18
N GLN A 172 9.98 10.90 7.22
CA GLN A 172 11.15 11.11 8.08
C GLN A 172 11.43 9.86 8.92
N ARG A 173 10.41 9.26 9.52
CA ARG A 173 10.54 8.03 10.32
C ARG A 173 11.17 6.91 9.51
N ARG A 174 10.77 6.75 8.25
CA ARG A 174 11.35 5.72 7.37
C ARG A 174 12.80 5.99 7.01
N CYS A 175 13.15 7.23 6.70
CA CYS A 175 14.54 7.59 6.42
C CYS A 175 15.43 7.39 7.66
N LEU A 176 14.95 7.78 8.84
CA LEU A 176 15.66 7.57 10.10
C LEU A 176 15.76 6.10 10.49
N ALA A 177 14.73 5.30 10.20
CA ALA A 177 14.80 3.85 10.37
C ALA A 177 15.86 3.23 9.46
N LEU A 178 15.81 3.55 8.16
CA LEU A 178 16.80 3.09 7.19
C LEU A 178 18.23 3.50 7.57
N GLN A 179 18.42 4.71 8.10
CA GLN A 179 19.73 5.15 8.60
C GLN A 179 20.31 4.24 9.68
N ARG A 180 19.47 3.62 10.52
CA ARG A 180 19.92 2.69 11.58
C ARG A 180 20.32 1.32 11.02
N ASP A 181 19.71 0.92 9.91
CA ASP A 181 19.85 -0.43 9.35
C ASP A 181 20.95 -0.52 8.29
N ILE A 182 21.36 0.62 7.72
CA ILE A 182 22.36 0.71 6.66
C ILE A 182 23.74 1.06 7.23
N ASP A 183 24.79 0.47 6.62
CA ASP A 183 26.18 0.83 6.91
C ASP A 183 26.37 2.36 6.84
N PRO A 184 26.90 3.01 7.90
CA PRO A 184 27.16 4.45 7.89
C PRO A 184 28.00 4.95 6.71
N ALA A 185 28.87 4.11 6.13
CA ALA A 185 29.64 4.46 4.92
C ALA A 185 28.79 4.57 3.64
N ARG A 186 27.54 4.08 3.68
CA ARG A 186 26.55 4.14 2.60
C ARG A 186 25.34 5.03 2.93
N PHE A 187 25.38 5.82 4.00
CA PHE A 187 24.28 6.72 4.34
C PHE A 187 24.78 8.12 4.72
N PHE A 188 24.30 9.15 4.03
CA PHE A 188 24.64 10.55 4.31
C PHE A 188 23.38 11.40 4.52
N SER A 189 23.28 12.04 5.68
CA SER A 189 22.15 12.92 6.02
C SER A 189 22.48 14.39 5.72
N LEU A 190 21.55 15.09 5.10
CA LEU A 190 21.72 16.45 4.59
C LEU A 190 20.48 17.31 4.89
N SER A 191 20.66 18.40 5.63
CA SER A 191 19.61 19.42 5.82
C SER A 191 19.58 20.38 4.63
N TYR A 192 18.39 20.66 4.13
CA TYR A 192 18.15 21.68 3.10
C TYR A 192 18.61 23.08 3.55
N GLU A 193 18.34 23.44 4.80
CA GLU A 193 18.68 24.73 5.41
C GLU A 193 20.20 24.92 5.45
N THR A 194 20.94 23.86 5.78
CA THR A 194 22.41 23.88 5.75
C THR A 194 22.92 23.94 4.31
N LEU A 195 22.29 23.20 3.39
CA LEU A 195 22.63 23.24 1.96
C LEU A 195 22.51 24.66 1.38
N ILE A 196 21.52 25.46 1.76
CA ILE A 196 21.34 26.80 1.20
C ILE A 196 22.06 27.91 1.96
N SER A 197 22.38 27.71 3.24
CA SER A 197 23.10 28.70 4.05
C SER A 197 24.62 28.55 3.99
N ALA A 198 25.12 27.31 3.86
CA ALA A 198 26.54 26.98 3.74
C ALA A 198 26.80 26.00 2.58
N PRO A 199 26.46 26.38 1.32
CA PRO A 199 26.42 25.45 0.19
C PRO A 199 27.78 24.83 -0.14
N GLU A 200 28.86 25.61 -0.14
CA GLU A 200 30.19 25.11 -0.48
C GLU A 200 30.65 24.02 0.50
N GLN A 201 30.63 24.31 1.81
CA GLN A 201 31.00 23.36 2.85
C GLN A 201 30.15 22.08 2.79
N THR A 202 28.85 22.25 2.55
CA THR A 202 27.89 21.15 2.49
C THR A 202 28.15 20.23 1.29
N ILE A 203 28.37 20.80 0.11
CA ILE A 203 28.67 20.02 -1.10
C ILE A 203 30.07 19.42 -1.03
N GLN A 204 31.07 20.09 -0.44
CA GLN A 204 32.38 19.50 -0.19
C GLN A 204 32.30 18.24 0.71
N ALA A 205 31.51 18.29 1.79
CA ALA A 205 31.30 17.14 2.66
C ALA A 205 30.59 15.98 1.91
N LEU A 206 29.59 16.30 1.09
CA LEU A 206 28.91 15.31 0.26
C LEU A 206 29.84 14.70 -0.81
N CYS A 207 30.66 15.52 -1.47
CA CYS A 207 31.67 15.06 -2.41
C CYS A 207 32.70 14.13 -1.76
N HIS A 208 33.13 14.44 -0.53
CA HIS A 208 34.02 13.57 0.25
C HIS A 208 33.36 12.20 0.52
N TYR A 209 32.11 12.18 0.97
CA TYR A 209 31.35 10.94 1.18
C TYR A 209 31.15 10.11 -0.11
N LEU A 210 30.94 10.79 -1.24
CA LEU A 210 30.82 10.15 -2.56
C LEU A 210 32.18 9.86 -3.22
N GLU A 211 33.28 10.24 -2.57
CA GLU A 211 34.67 10.08 -3.02
C GLU A 211 34.95 10.76 -4.37
N ILE A 212 34.24 11.84 -4.70
CA ILE A 212 34.39 12.62 -5.94
C ILE A 212 35.04 13.98 -5.67
N PRO A 213 35.70 14.61 -6.66
CA PRO A 213 36.16 15.98 -6.50
C PRO A 213 34.98 16.94 -6.37
N PHE A 214 35.14 17.92 -5.48
CA PHE A 214 34.31 19.11 -5.46
C PHE A 214 34.64 19.99 -6.67
N MET A 215 33.62 20.60 -7.28
CA MET A 215 33.76 21.48 -8.43
C MET A 215 32.90 22.72 -8.23
N GLN A 216 33.42 23.91 -8.56
CA GLN A 216 32.69 25.17 -8.35
C GLN A 216 31.42 25.26 -9.20
N GLU A 217 31.41 24.58 -10.34
CA GLU A 217 30.28 24.44 -11.25
C GLU A 217 29.06 23.83 -10.54
N MET A 218 29.26 22.97 -9.53
CA MET A 218 28.17 22.43 -8.72
C MET A 218 27.37 23.55 -8.03
N LEU A 219 28.03 24.62 -7.59
CA LEU A 219 27.38 25.79 -6.99
C LEU A 219 26.80 26.74 -8.06
N GLN A 220 27.31 26.66 -9.29
CA GLN A 220 26.85 27.40 -10.47
C GLN A 220 25.89 26.58 -11.34
N PHE A 221 25.21 25.58 -10.75
CA PHE A 221 24.30 24.66 -11.45
C PHE A 221 23.26 25.36 -12.34
N HIS A 222 22.86 26.58 -12.01
CA HIS A 222 21.84 27.37 -12.69
C HIS A 222 22.23 27.79 -14.11
N HIS A 223 23.52 27.68 -14.48
CA HIS A 223 24.01 27.86 -15.84
C HIS A 223 23.94 26.58 -16.70
N SER A 224 23.60 25.43 -16.11
CA SER A 224 23.63 24.14 -16.81
C SER A 224 22.36 23.89 -17.62
N SER A 225 22.50 23.21 -18.77
CA SER A 225 21.36 22.77 -19.59
C SER A 225 20.37 21.93 -18.77
N ALA A 226 20.87 21.03 -17.92
CA ALA A 226 20.05 20.20 -17.04
C ALA A 226 19.15 21.04 -16.10
N SER A 227 19.65 22.18 -15.62
CA SER A 227 18.89 23.11 -14.77
C SER A 227 17.82 23.84 -15.57
N HIS A 228 18.19 24.44 -16.72
CA HIS A 228 17.26 25.12 -17.62
C HIS A 228 16.14 24.20 -18.12
N ASN A 229 16.48 22.99 -18.56
CA ASN A 229 15.49 22.02 -19.03
C ASN A 229 14.52 21.61 -17.92
N THR A 230 15.01 21.45 -16.68
CA THR A 230 14.14 21.14 -15.53
C THR A 230 13.24 22.30 -15.17
N ALA A 231 13.76 23.53 -15.19
CA ALA A 231 12.97 24.73 -14.95
C ALA A 231 11.87 24.90 -16.02
N ALA A 232 12.20 24.67 -17.29
CA ALA A 232 11.26 24.73 -18.40
C ALA A 232 10.16 23.66 -18.32
N ALA A 233 10.39 22.52 -17.65
CA ALA A 233 9.41 21.45 -17.54
C ALA A 233 8.26 21.74 -16.57
N GLY A 234 8.35 22.77 -15.72
CA GLY A 234 7.25 23.18 -14.86
C GLY A 234 7.56 24.42 -14.02
N GLU A 235 6.57 25.31 -13.88
CA GLU A 235 6.76 26.61 -13.21
C GLU A 235 7.27 26.50 -11.77
N MET A 236 6.89 25.43 -11.07
CA MET A 236 7.34 25.13 -9.71
C MET A 236 8.86 24.95 -9.58
N TRP A 237 9.57 24.78 -10.70
CA TRP A 237 11.03 24.60 -10.77
C TRP A 237 11.76 25.78 -11.40
N SER A 238 11.07 26.88 -11.73
CA SER A 238 11.68 28.12 -12.27
C SER A 238 12.84 28.67 -11.44
N ASN A 239 12.84 28.42 -10.12
CA ASN A 239 13.94 28.83 -9.25
C ASN A 239 15.26 28.10 -9.52
N LEU A 240 15.28 27.02 -10.32
CA LEU A 240 16.51 26.36 -10.74
C LEU A 240 17.34 27.19 -11.74
N GLU A 241 16.76 28.23 -12.34
CA GLU A 241 17.49 29.19 -13.19
C GLU A 241 18.18 30.29 -12.38
N LYS A 242 17.98 30.28 -11.05
CA LYS A 242 18.53 31.28 -10.14
C LYS A 242 19.66 30.66 -9.31
N PRO A 243 20.60 31.49 -8.84
CA PRO A 243 21.53 31.09 -7.78
C PRO A 243 20.79 30.56 -6.54
N ILE A 244 21.54 29.88 -5.67
CA ILE A 244 21.03 29.36 -4.40
C ILE A 244 20.40 30.51 -3.60
N MET A 245 19.11 30.36 -3.24
CA MET A 245 18.39 31.32 -2.40
C MET A 245 18.62 30.96 -0.93
N SER A 246 19.54 31.66 -0.28
CA SER A 246 19.97 31.38 1.11
C SER A 246 18.91 31.67 2.16
N ASP A 247 17.87 32.44 1.83
CA ASP A 247 16.78 32.86 2.70
C ASP A 247 15.49 32.04 2.52
N ASN A 248 15.53 30.94 1.76
CA ASN A 248 14.34 30.13 1.46
C ASN A 248 13.93 29.18 2.61
N THR A 249 13.87 29.69 3.84
CA THR A 249 13.51 28.94 5.07
C THR A 249 12.51 29.72 5.91
N ARG A 250 11.88 29.05 6.88
CA ARG A 250 10.94 29.62 7.87
C ARG A 250 9.76 30.37 7.28
N LYS A 251 9.35 30.01 6.05
CA LYS A 251 8.18 30.60 5.37
C LYS A 251 6.89 30.28 6.11
N PHE A 252 6.83 29.13 6.77
CA PHE A 252 5.69 28.72 7.58
C PHE A 252 5.29 29.76 8.64
N LEU A 253 6.25 30.53 9.19
CA LEU A 253 5.98 31.58 10.18
C LEU A 253 5.02 32.66 9.69
N THR A 254 4.99 32.89 8.38
CA THR A 254 4.11 33.88 7.74
C THR A 254 2.91 33.26 7.04
N SER A 255 3.00 31.97 6.68
CA SER A 255 1.99 31.31 5.85
C SER A 255 1.05 30.38 6.59
N PHE A 256 1.38 29.96 7.82
CA PHE A 256 0.49 29.14 8.65
C PHE A 256 -0.37 30.02 9.54
N THR A 257 -1.61 29.60 9.76
CA THR A 257 -2.38 30.12 10.90
C THR A 257 -1.84 29.55 12.22
N GLY A 258 -2.21 30.15 13.34
CA GLY A 258 -1.84 29.62 14.66
C GLY A 258 -2.28 28.17 14.87
N SER A 259 -3.52 27.83 14.48
CA SER A 259 -4.06 26.47 14.58
C SER A 259 -3.34 25.49 13.66
N GLU A 260 -2.94 25.90 12.47
CA GLU A 260 -2.16 25.07 11.55
C GLU A 260 -0.76 24.75 12.10
N LEU A 261 -0.10 25.73 12.72
CA LEU A 261 1.19 25.51 13.36
C LEU A 261 1.07 24.53 14.54
N VAL A 262 0.07 24.71 15.40
CA VAL A 262 -0.22 23.78 16.51
C VAL A 262 -0.49 22.38 15.96
N LEU A 263 -1.38 22.24 14.97
CA LEU A 263 -1.73 20.94 14.39
C LEU A 263 -0.52 20.23 13.78
N PHE A 264 0.32 20.94 13.04
CA PHE A 264 1.53 20.36 12.45
C PHE A 264 2.47 19.83 13.54
N GLU A 265 2.79 20.65 14.55
CA GLU A 265 3.70 20.27 15.63
C GLU A 265 3.10 19.19 16.55
N LEU A 266 1.78 19.16 16.70
CA LEU A 266 1.08 18.11 17.45
C LEU A 266 1.29 16.74 16.80
N ILE A 267 1.23 16.68 15.47
CA ILE A 267 1.39 15.45 14.69
C ILE A 267 2.87 15.04 14.60
N ALA A 268 3.74 15.98 14.22
CA ALA A 268 5.10 15.69 13.75
C ALA A 268 6.21 16.31 14.63
N GLY A 269 5.86 16.77 15.83
CA GLY A 269 6.79 17.49 16.71
C GLY A 269 7.99 16.66 17.16
N GLU A 270 7.81 15.37 17.37
CA GLU A 270 8.91 14.45 17.75
C GLU A 270 9.95 14.35 16.63
N GLU A 271 9.50 14.22 15.39
CA GLU A 271 10.37 14.12 14.21
C GLU A 271 11.05 15.45 13.90
N LEU A 272 10.36 16.57 14.11
CA LEU A 272 10.97 17.91 14.04
C LEU A 272 12.13 18.02 15.02
N GLN A 273 11.92 17.68 16.29
CA GLN A 273 12.97 17.73 17.31
C GLN A 273 14.11 16.75 17.02
N ALA A 274 13.81 15.53 16.57
CA ALA A 274 14.81 14.53 16.20
C ALA A 274 15.74 15.00 15.07
N LEU A 275 15.22 15.83 14.16
CA LEU A 275 15.99 16.44 13.06
C LEU A 275 16.55 17.84 13.41
N GLY A 276 16.45 18.27 14.67
CA GLY A 276 17.04 19.52 15.17
C GLY A 276 16.20 20.78 14.93
N TYR A 277 14.92 20.64 14.58
CA TYR A 277 14.00 21.77 14.40
C TYR A 277 13.31 22.13 15.72
N PRO A 278 13.36 23.40 16.16
CA PRO A 278 12.66 23.83 17.36
C PRO A 278 11.14 23.84 17.14
N LEU A 279 10.39 23.59 18.21
CA LEU A 279 8.94 23.75 18.25
C LEU A 279 8.57 25.18 18.68
N TYR A 280 7.42 25.67 18.23
CA TYR A 280 6.90 27.00 18.53
C TYR A 280 5.61 26.97 19.37
N THR A 281 5.05 25.79 19.62
CA THR A 281 3.77 25.59 20.32
C THR A 281 3.90 24.60 21.48
N SER A 282 2.95 24.60 22.42
CA SER A 282 2.96 23.70 23.60
C SER A 282 2.50 22.27 23.31
N ARG A 283 1.93 21.98 22.12
CA ARG A 283 1.39 20.67 21.72
C ARG A 283 0.32 20.08 22.68
N GLU A 284 -0.36 20.91 23.46
CA GLU A 284 -1.35 20.44 24.44
C GLU A 284 -2.75 20.25 23.83
N ASP A 285 -2.97 20.75 22.61
CA ASP A 285 -4.30 20.91 22.05
C ASP A 285 -4.84 19.66 21.33
N HIS A 286 -4.89 18.54 22.06
CA HIS A 286 -5.19 17.21 21.52
C HIS A 286 -6.58 17.07 20.87
N HIS A 287 -7.51 17.99 21.15
CA HIS A 287 -8.84 17.97 20.53
C HIS A 287 -8.80 18.16 19.01
N LEU A 288 -7.74 18.81 18.49
CA LEU A 288 -7.47 18.95 17.05
C LEU A 288 -7.20 17.61 16.35
N LEU A 289 -6.96 16.54 17.11
CA LEU A 289 -6.81 15.17 16.59
C LEU A 289 -8.00 14.27 16.92
N SER A 290 -9.15 14.86 17.29
CA SER A 290 -10.37 14.09 17.47
C SER A 290 -10.82 13.45 16.14
N PRO A 291 -11.48 12.27 16.17
CA PRO A 291 -11.98 11.62 14.95
C PRO A 291 -12.85 12.53 14.09
N GLN A 292 -13.66 13.38 14.73
CA GLN A 292 -14.50 14.37 14.04
C GLN A 292 -13.64 15.40 13.29
N ALA A 293 -12.65 16.01 13.95
CA ALA A 293 -11.77 16.97 13.32
C ALA A 293 -11.01 16.35 12.13
N ILE A 294 -10.53 15.10 12.27
CA ILE A 294 -9.84 14.38 11.19
C ILE A 294 -10.76 14.14 9.99
N ALA A 295 -12.02 13.75 10.21
CA ALA A 295 -12.99 13.58 9.12
C ALA A 295 -13.31 14.90 8.39
N GLU A 296 -13.37 16.01 9.13
CA GLU A 296 -13.51 17.35 8.56
C GLU A 296 -12.26 17.72 7.73
N TYR A 297 -11.06 17.42 8.22
CA TYR A 297 -9.81 17.66 7.50
C TYR A 297 -9.71 16.90 6.18
N GLU A 298 -10.15 15.64 6.13
CA GLU A 298 -10.21 14.83 4.90
C GLU A 298 -11.13 15.51 3.87
N THR A 299 -12.32 15.93 4.31
CA THR A 299 -13.29 16.62 3.45
C THR A 299 -12.71 17.92 2.89
N ILE A 300 -12.10 18.75 3.74
CA ILE A 300 -11.44 20.00 3.34
C ILE A 300 -10.31 19.73 2.36
N ASN A 301 -9.51 18.70 2.61
CA ASN A 301 -8.39 18.34 1.77
C ASN A 301 -8.83 17.93 0.36
N GLN A 302 -9.90 17.14 0.23
CA GLN A 302 -10.48 16.76 -1.06
C GLN A 302 -11.01 17.99 -1.82
N GLN A 303 -11.72 18.89 -1.13
CA GLN A 303 -12.20 20.14 -1.72
C GLN A 303 -11.04 21.02 -2.22
N LEU A 304 -9.97 21.17 -1.42
CA LEU A 304 -8.78 21.92 -1.81
C LEU A 304 -8.06 21.29 -3.00
N LYS A 305 -7.94 19.96 -3.06
CA LYS A 305 -7.36 19.24 -4.21
C LYS A 305 -8.18 19.50 -5.48
N ALA A 306 -9.51 19.37 -5.41
CA ALA A 306 -10.41 19.60 -6.54
C ALA A 306 -10.34 21.06 -7.04
N ALA A 307 -10.35 22.03 -6.13
CA ALA A 307 -10.23 23.45 -6.46
C ALA A 307 -8.86 23.80 -7.08
N PHE A 308 -7.79 23.14 -6.64
CA PHE A 308 -6.46 23.35 -7.22
C PHE A 308 -6.35 22.74 -8.62
N LEU A 309 -6.98 21.59 -8.86
CA LEU A 309 -7.02 20.96 -10.19
C LEU A 309 -7.82 21.77 -11.21
N SER A 310 -8.93 22.40 -10.80
CA SER A 310 -9.74 23.25 -11.70
C SER A 310 -9.04 24.55 -12.11
N THR A 311 -8.02 24.96 -11.36
CA THR A 311 -7.20 26.16 -11.63
C THR A 311 -5.81 25.82 -12.18
N ALA A 312 -5.51 24.52 -12.39
CA ALA A 312 -4.23 24.08 -12.93
C ALA A 312 -4.05 24.56 -14.37
N ARG A 313 -2.84 25.05 -14.70
CA ARG A 313 -2.55 25.54 -16.05
C ARG A 313 -2.51 24.38 -17.05
N PRO A 314 -3.16 24.51 -18.23
CA PRO A 314 -3.17 23.45 -19.24
C PRO A 314 -1.79 22.93 -19.64
N GLY A 315 -0.80 23.83 -19.77
CA GLY A 315 0.55 23.47 -20.23
C GLY A 315 1.34 22.54 -19.31
N ASP A 316 1.08 22.54 -18.00
CA ASP A 316 1.76 21.62 -17.07
C ASP A 316 1.14 20.21 -17.10
N LEU A 317 -0.16 20.10 -17.39
CA LEU A 317 -0.87 18.84 -17.58
C LEU A 317 -0.48 18.19 -18.92
N GLU A 318 -0.36 18.97 -19.99
CA GLU A 318 0.06 18.49 -21.31
C GLU A 318 1.44 17.82 -21.30
N LYS A 319 2.39 18.39 -20.56
CA LYS A 319 3.75 17.83 -20.44
C LYS A 319 3.78 16.43 -19.81
N ARG A 320 2.84 16.12 -18.92
CA ARG A 320 2.74 14.83 -18.21
C ARG A 320 1.83 13.82 -18.91
N LYS A 321 1.08 14.29 -19.91
CA LYS A 321 0.08 13.48 -20.63
C LYS A 321 0.68 12.22 -21.25
N LYS A 322 1.86 12.32 -21.90
CA LYS A 322 2.51 11.17 -22.55
C LYS A 322 2.75 10.00 -21.59
N GLN A 323 3.34 10.28 -20.42
CA GLN A 323 3.56 9.26 -19.39
C GLN A 323 2.25 8.72 -18.81
N SER A 324 1.25 9.59 -18.59
CA SER A 324 -0.07 9.19 -18.12
C SER A 324 -0.79 8.26 -19.12
N ASP A 325 -0.71 8.57 -20.42
CA ASP A 325 -1.32 7.78 -21.49
C ASP A 325 -0.67 6.38 -21.57
N ILE A 326 0.66 6.30 -21.43
CA ILE A 326 1.38 5.02 -21.36
C ILE A 326 0.89 4.17 -20.19
N LEU A 327 0.88 4.72 -18.97
CA LEU A 327 0.40 4.01 -17.78
C LEU A 327 -1.05 3.56 -17.94
N THR A 328 -1.89 4.39 -18.55
CA THR A 328 -3.30 4.07 -18.83
C THR A 328 -3.42 2.92 -19.84
N SER A 329 -2.61 2.92 -20.90
CA SER A 329 -2.59 1.83 -21.88
C SER A 329 -2.12 0.50 -21.28
N ILE A 330 -1.15 0.53 -20.35
CA ILE A 330 -0.67 -0.67 -19.66
C ILE A 330 -1.79 -1.24 -18.81
N ARG A 331 -2.49 -0.39 -18.05
CA ARG A 331 -3.61 -0.81 -17.20
C ARG A 331 -4.78 -1.42 -17.96
N ASN A 332 -5.04 -0.94 -19.17
CA ASN A 332 -6.18 -1.36 -19.99
C ASN A 332 -5.83 -2.44 -21.04
N ARG A 333 -4.65 -3.07 -20.94
CA ARG A 333 -4.18 -4.05 -21.93
C ARG A 333 -5.06 -5.32 -21.87
N PRO A 334 -5.71 -5.73 -22.99
CA PRO A 334 -6.63 -6.88 -22.99
C PRO A 334 -5.91 -8.23 -22.83
N GLY A 335 -6.55 -9.17 -22.15
CA GLY A 335 -6.09 -10.57 -22.03
C GLY A 335 -5.02 -10.84 -20.96
N ARG A 336 -4.75 -9.88 -20.08
CA ARG A 336 -3.92 -10.08 -18.88
C ARG A 336 -4.64 -9.54 -17.65
N ILE A 337 -4.31 -10.10 -16.49
CA ILE A 337 -4.93 -9.75 -15.21
C ILE A 337 -4.89 -8.23 -15.07
N PRO A 338 -6.04 -7.54 -14.89
CA PRO A 338 -6.05 -6.11 -14.64
C PRO A 338 -5.09 -5.82 -13.49
N PRO A 339 -4.29 -4.75 -13.54
CA PRO A 339 -3.46 -4.43 -12.40
C PRO A 339 -4.36 -4.34 -11.18
N ALA A 340 -3.93 -4.93 -10.07
CA ALA A 340 -4.43 -4.49 -8.77
C ALA A 340 -4.36 -2.95 -8.77
N ALA A 341 -5.35 -2.30 -8.15
CA ALA A 341 -5.38 -0.84 -8.04
C ALA A 341 -3.97 -0.31 -7.69
N PRO A 342 -3.59 0.89 -8.19
CA PRO A 342 -2.25 1.45 -8.00
C PRO A 342 -1.76 1.28 -6.55
N PRO A 343 -0.43 1.24 -6.30
CA PRO A 343 0.19 0.85 -5.05
C PRO A 343 0.16 2.09 -4.16
N HIS A 344 -1.02 2.61 -3.88
CA HIS A 344 -1.23 3.26 -2.61
C HIS A 344 -1.23 2.22 -1.47
N ALA A 345 -1.06 0.93 -1.77
CA ALA A 345 -0.52 -0.06 -0.82
C ALA A 345 0.89 0.29 -0.28
N SER A 346 1.62 1.25 -0.87
CA SER A 346 3.02 1.56 -0.52
C SER A 346 3.27 2.27 0.81
N LEU A 347 2.28 2.40 1.70
CA LEU A 347 2.49 2.84 3.09
C LEU A 347 2.21 1.74 4.11
N ILE A 348 1.47 0.71 3.73
CA ILE A 348 0.74 -0.13 4.68
C ILE A 348 1.28 -1.54 4.76
N ASP A 349 2.00 -2.04 3.76
CA ASP A 349 2.53 -3.42 3.81
C ASP A 349 3.49 -3.71 4.99
N PRO A 350 4.42 -2.81 5.34
CA PRO A 350 5.20 -2.93 6.57
C PRO A 350 4.37 -2.71 7.85
N LEU A 351 3.34 -1.86 7.77
CA LEU A 351 2.40 -1.62 8.87
C LEU A 351 1.57 -2.89 9.15
N ILE A 352 0.95 -3.51 8.14
CA ILE A 352 0.19 -4.76 8.23
C ILE A 352 1.05 -5.84 8.87
N ALA A 353 2.30 -6.01 8.42
CA ALA A 353 3.21 -6.98 9.02
C ALA A 353 3.40 -6.72 10.54
N SER A 354 3.55 -5.45 10.94
CA SER A 354 3.65 -5.07 12.35
C SER A 354 2.34 -5.18 13.14
N LEU A 355 1.18 -5.19 12.46
CA LEU A 355 -0.14 -5.32 13.07
C LEU A 355 -0.54 -6.76 13.36
N ILE A 356 0.10 -7.76 12.73
CA ILE A 356 -0.29 -9.18 12.86
C ILE A 356 -0.31 -9.62 14.33
N ASP A 357 0.79 -9.44 15.07
CA ASP A 357 0.85 -9.91 16.46
C ASP A 357 -0.09 -9.14 17.40
N PRO A 358 -0.21 -7.79 17.31
CA PRO A 358 -1.28 -7.06 18.00
C PRO A 358 -2.69 -7.58 17.68
N LEU A 359 -3.00 -7.83 16.41
CA LEU A 359 -4.30 -8.34 15.99
C LEU A 359 -4.56 -9.76 16.50
N VAL A 360 -3.54 -10.62 16.53
CA VAL A 360 -3.61 -11.95 17.16
C VAL A 360 -4.00 -11.81 18.63
N GLY A 361 -3.38 -10.88 19.38
CA GLY A 361 -3.75 -10.60 20.76
C GLY A 361 -5.21 -10.12 20.91
N ILE A 362 -5.67 -9.28 20.00
CA ILE A 362 -7.05 -8.76 19.99
C ILE A 362 -8.08 -9.87 19.75
N VAL A 363 -7.89 -10.70 18.72
CA VAL A 363 -8.83 -11.81 18.44
C VAL A 363 -8.79 -12.88 19.52
N GLN A 364 -7.64 -13.10 20.16
CA GLN A 364 -7.53 -14.01 21.30
C GLN A 364 -8.31 -13.50 22.51
N ALA A 365 -8.26 -12.19 22.79
CA ALA A 365 -9.04 -11.57 23.86
C ALA A 365 -10.55 -11.67 23.58
N ALA A 366 -10.97 -11.31 22.36
CA ALA A 366 -12.36 -11.39 21.93
C ALA A 366 -12.88 -12.84 21.98
N GLY A 367 -12.12 -13.80 21.43
CA GLY A 367 -12.50 -15.20 21.48
C GLY A 367 -12.48 -15.80 22.88
N SER A 368 -11.66 -15.29 23.80
CA SER A 368 -11.73 -15.69 25.22
C SER A 368 -13.04 -15.22 25.87
N ALA A 369 -13.53 -14.04 25.50
CA ALA A 369 -14.85 -13.56 25.95
C ALA A 369 -15.99 -14.42 25.38
N ILE A 370 -15.93 -14.77 24.08
CA ILE A 370 -16.85 -15.72 23.44
C ILE A 370 -16.82 -17.06 24.18
N LEU A 371 -15.63 -17.63 24.42
CA LEU A 371 -15.47 -18.93 25.07
C LEU A 371 -15.93 -18.93 26.53
N SER A 372 -15.83 -17.81 27.24
CA SER A 372 -16.33 -17.69 28.60
C SER A 372 -17.85 -17.87 28.65
N ILE A 373 -18.57 -17.31 27.68
CA ILE A 373 -20.02 -17.44 27.55
C ILE A 373 -20.38 -18.81 26.97
N TYR A 374 -19.67 -19.24 25.94
CA TYR A 374 -19.85 -20.54 25.32
C TYR A 374 -19.71 -21.64 26.36
N ASN A 375 -18.67 -21.65 27.19
CA ASN A 375 -18.42 -22.72 28.17
C ASN A 375 -19.20 -22.59 29.49
N ASP A 376 -20.00 -21.54 29.68
CA ASP A 376 -20.77 -21.34 30.91
C ASP A 376 -21.92 -22.38 31.01
N PRO A 377 -21.91 -23.27 32.02
CA PRO A 377 -23.00 -24.22 32.25
C PRO A 377 -24.35 -23.55 32.48
N ALA A 378 -24.38 -22.34 33.07
CA ALA A 378 -25.61 -21.59 33.34
C ALA A 378 -26.24 -21.02 32.07
N MET A 379 -25.44 -20.78 31.02
CA MET A 379 -25.89 -20.30 29.71
C MET A 379 -26.32 -21.45 28.79
N THR A 380 -25.87 -22.68 29.07
CA THR A 380 -26.20 -23.90 28.31
C THR A 380 -27.70 -24.24 28.35
N SER A 381 -28.42 -23.81 29.39
CA SER A 381 -29.86 -24.10 29.58
C SER A 381 -30.79 -22.93 29.21
N GLN A 382 -30.27 -21.79 28.77
CA GLN A 382 -31.03 -20.53 28.59
C GLN A 382 -31.30 -20.14 27.12
N VAL A 383 -31.34 -21.10 26.19
CA VAL A 383 -31.58 -20.85 24.74
C VAL A 383 -32.90 -20.10 24.47
N THR A 384 -33.80 -19.97 25.45
CA THR A 384 -35.16 -19.46 25.28
C THR A 384 -35.56 -18.28 26.20
N ILE A 385 -34.64 -17.42 26.66
CA ILE A 385 -35.05 -16.32 27.55
C ILE A 385 -34.48 -14.94 27.12
N LYS A 386 -35.42 -14.10 26.66
CA LYS A 386 -35.34 -12.68 26.27
C LYS A 386 -34.56 -12.39 24.97
N LYS A 387 -35.26 -11.68 24.07
CA LYS A 387 -34.85 -11.35 22.69
C LYS A 387 -33.49 -10.62 22.58
N ASP A 388 -33.03 -10.01 23.68
CA ASP A 388 -31.80 -9.20 23.74
C ASP A 388 -30.77 -9.73 24.77
N SER A 389 -30.89 -10.99 25.21
CA SER A 389 -30.00 -11.57 26.24
C SER A 389 -29.68 -13.05 26.01
N THR A 390 -29.76 -13.51 24.77
CA THR A 390 -29.35 -14.89 24.45
C THR A 390 -27.84 -15.05 24.61
N PRO A 391 -27.34 -16.27 24.90
CA PRO A 391 -25.90 -16.54 24.97
C PRO A 391 -25.14 -16.09 23.73
N LEU A 392 -25.76 -16.21 22.54
CA LEU A 392 -25.23 -15.70 21.29
C LEU A 392 -25.08 -14.17 21.33
N THR A 393 -26.18 -13.45 21.57
CA THR A 393 -26.17 -11.97 21.65
C THR A 393 -25.15 -11.44 22.65
N LEU A 394 -24.95 -12.13 23.78
CA LEU A 394 -23.93 -11.77 24.76
C LEU A 394 -22.52 -12.00 24.23
N ALA A 395 -22.28 -13.11 23.53
CA ALA A 395 -20.99 -13.45 22.96
C ALA A 395 -20.61 -12.52 21.80
N ASP A 396 -21.54 -12.28 20.89
CA ASP A 396 -21.44 -11.32 19.79
C ASP A 396 -21.09 -9.93 20.29
N ARG A 397 -21.88 -9.40 21.24
CA ARG A 397 -21.63 -8.07 21.81
C ARG A 397 -20.29 -7.99 22.53
N ALA A 398 -19.93 -9.00 23.32
CA ALA A 398 -18.66 -9.01 24.04
C ALA A 398 -17.46 -9.03 23.08
N SER A 399 -17.54 -9.83 22.00
CA SER A 399 -16.55 -9.86 20.94
C SER A 399 -16.47 -8.52 20.23
N HIS A 400 -17.61 -7.98 19.78
CA HIS A 400 -17.74 -6.69 19.10
C HIS A 400 -17.09 -5.56 19.89
N GLU A 401 -17.43 -5.40 21.16
CA GLU A 401 -16.91 -4.33 22.01
C GLU A 401 -15.38 -4.39 22.15
N ILE A 402 -14.82 -5.59 22.33
CA ILE A 402 -13.36 -5.79 22.42
C ILE A 402 -12.69 -5.46 21.08
N LEU A 403 -13.22 -6.00 19.98
CA LEU A 403 -12.66 -5.82 18.65
C LEU A 403 -12.68 -4.34 18.23
N VAL A 404 -13.85 -3.69 18.29
CA VAL A 404 -14.01 -2.29 17.87
C VAL A 404 -13.13 -1.38 18.70
N LYS A 405 -13.16 -1.49 20.03
CA LYS A 405 -12.33 -0.66 20.92
C LYS A 405 -10.84 -0.85 20.64
N SER A 406 -10.41 -2.08 20.45
CA SER A 406 -8.99 -2.39 20.23
C SER A 406 -8.52 -1.93 18.86
N LEU A 407 -9.33 -2.12 17.81
CA LEU A 407 -9.01 -1.65 16.46
C LEU A 407 -9.00 -0.11 16.37
N GLN A 408 -9.95 0.56 17.03
CA GLN A 408 -9.95 2.02 17.13
C GLN A 408 -8.74 2.55 17.91
N SER A 409 -8.22 1.80 18.89
CA SER A 409 -6.98 2.16 19.58
C SER A 409 -5.74 1.87 18.74
N LEU A 410 -5.73 0.76 18.01
CA LEU A 410 -4.58 0.28 17.25
C LEU A 410 -4.38 1.09 15.97
N THR A 411 -5.47 1.45 15.30
CA THR A 411 -5.49 2.24 14.06
C THR A 411 -6.60 3.29 14.13
N PRO A 412 -6.40 4.39 14.89
CA PRO A 412 -7.46 5.38 15.13
C PRO A 412 -8.01 6.08 13.89
N SER A 413 -7.23 6.09 12.80
CA SER A 413 -7.61 6.69 11.52
C SER A 413 -8.37 5.76 10.59
N ILE A 414 -8.51 4.47 10.93
CA ILE A 414 -9.19 3.47 10.09
C ILE A 414 -10.55 3.16 10.68
N PRO A 415 -11.66 3.53 10.02
CA PRO A 415 -13.02 3.21 10.45
C PRO A 415 -13.26 1.70 10.57
N VAL A 416 -14.25 1.30 11.35
CA VAL A 416 -14.66 -0.09 11.52
C VAL A 416 -16.11 -0.27 11.07
N VAL A 417 -16.34 -1.22 10.17
CA VAL A 417 -17.64 -1.79 9.85
C VAL A 417 -17.70 -3.14 10.55
N SER A 418 -18.68 -3.31 11.42
CA SER A 418 -18.93 -4.56 12.15
C SER A 418 -20.37 -4.98 11.93
N GLU A 419 -20.63 -6.29 11.85
CA GLU A 419 -22.00 -6.84 11.84
C GLU A 419 -22.87 -6.26 12.97
N GLU A 420 -22.34 -6.26 14.19
CA GLU A 420 -23.01 -5.79 15.40
C GLU A 420 -22.99 -4.25 15.56
N GLY A 421 -22.34 -3.55 14.62
CA GLY A 421 -22.21 -2.10 14.64
C GLY A 421 -23.44 -1.35 14.12
N ALA A 422 -23.55 -0.08 14.47
CA ALA A 422 -24.52 0.80 13.82
C ALA A 422 -24.23 0.89 12.32
N ALA A 423 -25.27 0.74 11.49
CA ALA A 423 -25.13 0.87 10.04
C ALA A 423 -24.58 2.26 9.68
N VAL A 424 -23.44 2.29 9.01
CA VAL A 424 -22.86 3.54 8.49
C VAL A 424 -23.47 3.80 7.11
N PRO A 425 -24.10 4.97 6.89
CA PRO A 425 -24.70 5.29 5.60
C PRO A 425 -23.70 5.18 4.46
N TYR A 426 -24.11 4.62 3.32
CA TYR A 426 -23.23 4.47 2.16
C TYR A 426 -22.62 5.81 1.73
N ALA A 427 -23.39 6.90 1.81
CA ALA A 427 -22.92 8.25 1.51
C ALA A 427 -21.65 8.66 2.29
N VAL A 428 -21.45 8.11 3.49
CA VAL A 428 -20.27 8.34 4.33
C VAL A 428 -19.15 7.38 3.94
N ARG A 429 -19.43 6.07 3.94
CA ARG A 429 -18.39 5.06 3.76
C ARG A 429 -17.90 4.89 2.32
N GLN A 430 -18.65 5.31 1.30
CA GLN A 430 -18.24 5.21 -0.11
C GLN A 430 -16.91 5.91 -0.41
N HIS A 431 -16.52 6.88 0.42
CA HIS A 431 -15.29 7.66 0.29
C HIS A 431 -14.14 7.13 1.14
N TRP A 432 -14.34 6.08 1.93
CA TRP A 432 -13.29 5.50 2.75
C TRP A 432 -12.26 4.80 1.87
N GLU A 433 -11.01 5.27 1.96
CA GLU A 433 -9.88 4.58 1.35
C GLU A 433 -9.62 3.26 2.08
N TYR A 434 -9.65 3.29 3.41
CA TYR A 434 -9.47 2.12 4.28
C TYR A 434 -10.63 1.95 5.25
N PHE A 435 -10.99 0.71 5.56
CA PHE A 435 -11.79 0.37 6.73
C PHE A 435 -11.56 -1.07 7.17
N TRP A 436 -11.71 -1.33 8.47
CA TRP A 436 -11.83 -2.67 8.99
C TRP A 436 -13.22 -3.21 8.73
N CYS A 437 -13.33 -4.39 8.15
CA CYS A 437 -14.57 -5.13 7.99
C CYS A 437 -14.49 -6.35 8.90
N ILE A 438 -15.34 -6.41 9.93
CA ILE A 438 -15.25 -7.43 10.98
C ILE A 438 -16.58 -8.15 11.21
N ASP A 439 -16.48 -9.45 11.43
CA ASP A 439 -17.53 -10.30 11.96
C ASP A 439 -17.08 -10.79 13.36
N PRO A 440 -17.72 -10.29 14.44
CA PRO A 440 -17.37 -10.68 15.80
C PRO A 440 -17.67 -12.15 16.14
N LEU A 441 -18.57 -12.83 15.44
CA LEU A 441 -18.93 -14.23 15.65
C LEU A 441 -19.62 -14.82 14.40
N ASP A 442 -18.81 -15.21 13.42
CA ASP A 442 -19.31 -15.95 12.26
C ASP A 442 -19.56 -17.42 12.65
N GLY A 443 -20.67 -17.99 12.19
CA GLY A 443 -21.11 -19.34 12.56
C GLY A 443 -22.07 -19.35 13.73
N THR A 444 -23.05 -18.43 13.76
CA THR A 444 -24.14 -18.41 14.75
C THR A 444 -24.79 -19.77 15.01
N LYS A 445 -25.08 -20.54 13.95
CA LYS A 445 -25.71 -21.87 14.08
C LYS A 445 -24.75 -22.86 14.74
N GLU A 446 -23.49 -22.83 14.33
CA GLU A 446 -22.40 -23.65 14.85
C GLU A 446 -22.13 -23.36 16.34
N PHE A 447 -22.21 -22.09 16.75
CA PHE A 447 -22.16 -21.67 18.15
C PHE A 447 -23.36 -22.20 18.96
N LEU A 448 -24.59 -22.02 18.47
CA LEU A 448 -25.80 -22.50 19.14
C LEU A 448 -25.86 -24.03 19.24
N GLN A 449 -25.40 -24.73 18.21
CA GLN A 449 -25.31 -26.20 18.18
C GLN A 449 -24.11 -26.75 18.96
N ARG A 450 -23.24 -25.87 19.44
CA ARG A 450 -22.03 -26.21 20.19
C ARG A 450 -21.09 -27.18 19.48
N ASN A 451 -20.99 -27.08 18.16
CA ASN A 451 -20.11 -27.94 17.37
C ASN A 451 -18.67 -27.37 17.23
N GLY A 452 -18.46 -26.13 17.70
CA GLY A 452 -17.15 -25.49 17.80
C GLY A 452 -16.60 -24.88 16.51
N GLU A 453 -17.39 -24.83 15.43
CA GLU A 453 -17.00 -24.31 14.12
C GLU A 453 -17.48 -22.86 13.88
N PHE A 454 -17.29 -22.00 14.86
CA PHE A 454 -17.49 -20.55 14.75
C PHE A 454 -16.14 -19.82 14.79
N CYS A 455 -16.08 -18.63 14.22
CA CYS A 455 -14.83 -17.86 14.14
C CYS A 455 -15.05 -16.36 14.27
N ILE A 456 -13.94 -15.63 14.43
CA ILE A 456 -13.89 -14.17 14.32
C ILE A 456 -13.23 -13.83 13.00
N ASN A 457 -13.88 -12.99 12.20
CA ASN A 457 -13.32 -12.49 10.93
C ASN A 457 -12.87 -11.04 11.09
N ILE A 458 -11.64 -10.74 10.67
CA ILE A 458 -11.14 -9.36 10.55
C ILE A 458 -10.51 -9.19 9.17
N ALA A 459 -10.93 -8.18 8.43
CA ALA A 459 -10.30 -7.80 7.17
C ALA A 459 -10.00 -6.31 7.15
N LEU A 460 -8.87 -5.93 6.53
CA LEU A 460 -8.61 -4.55 6.14
C LEU A 460 -8.97 -4.40 4.67
N ILE A 461 -9.96 -3.56 4.38
CA ILE A 461 -10.32 -3.22 3.02
C ILE A 461 -9.59 -1.94 2.63
N HIS A 462 -9.00 -1.92 1.43
CA HIS A 462 -8.41 -0.76 0.78
C HIS A 462 -9.01 -0.60 -0.62
N HIS A 463 -9.59 0.55 -0.93
CA HIS A 463 -10.21 0.82 -2.23
C HIS A 463 -11.08 -0.36 -2.74
N ARG A 464 -11.98 -0.85 -1.88
CA ARG A 464 -12.93 -1.95 -2.17
C ARG A 464 -12.32 -3.35 -2.33
N GLN A 465 -11.04 -3.54 -2.02
CA GLN A 465 -10.33 -4.81 -2.08
C GLN A 465 -9.77 -5.20 -0.70
N PRO A 466 -9.78 -6.48 -0.31
CA PRO A 466 -9.23 -6.89 0.97
C PRO A 466 -7.69 -7.01 0.86
N VAL A 467 -6.97 -6.13 1.55
CA VAL A 467 -5.49 -6.12 1.56
C VAL A 467 -4.88 -6.90 2.72
N PHE A 468 -5.70 -7.24 3.71
CA PHE A 468 -5.36 -8.12 4.81
C PHE A 468 -6.61 -8.86 5.29
N GLY A 469 -6.44 -10.11 5.71
CA GLY A 469 -7.47 -10.90 6.37
C GLY A 469 -6.91 -11.71 7.53
N MET A 470 -7.71 -11.90 8.57
CA MET A 470 -7.48 -12.79 9.70
C MET A 470 -8.76 -13.51 10.07
N ILE A 471 -8.69 -14.84 10.21
CA ILE A 471 -9.75 -15.69 10.74
C ILE A 471 -9.21 -16.37 12.00
N TYR A 472 -9.88 -16.18 13.13
CA TYR A 472 -9.53 -16.84 14.39
C TYR A 472 -10.60 -17.83 14.82
N ILE A 473 -10.19 -19.07 15.11
CA ILE A 473 -11.07 -20.15 15.57
C ILE A 473 -10.88 -20.30 17.09
N PRO A 474 -11.81 -19.80 17.93
CA PRO A 474 -11.58 -19.74 19.38
C PRO A 474 -11.37 -21.12 20.00
N THR A 475 -12.16 -22.13 19.59
CA THR A 475 -12.13 -23.49 20.17
C THR A 475 -10.81 -24.22 20.00
N SER A 476 -10.06 -23.93 18.93
CA SER A 476 -8.74 -24.51 18.64
C SER A 476 -7.60 -23.53 18.87
N HIS A 477 -7.91 -22.28 19.21
CA HIS A 477 -6.97 -21.16 19.27
C HIS A 477 -6.13 -20.98 17.98
N THR A 478 -6.66 -21.44 16.84
CA THR A 478 -5.94 -21.36 15.56
C THR A 478 -6.24 -20.04 14.86
N VAL A 479 -5.20 -19.37 14.37
CA VAL A 479 -5.29 -18.15 13.58
C VAL A 479 -4.85 -18.44 12.14
N TYR A 480 -5.67 -18.02 11.18
CA TYR A 480 -5.30 -17.88 9.78
C TYR A 480 -5.17 -16.41 9.48
N TYR A 481 -4.14 -16.01 8.73
CA TYR A 481 -4.03 -14.63 8.25
C TYR A 481 -3.31 -14.57 6.91
N GLY A 482 -3.51 -13.48 6.17
CA GLY A 482 -2.81 -13.26 4.91
C GLY A 482 -2.77 -11.78 4.50
N SER A 483 -1.65 -11.38 3.91
CA SER A 483 -1.45 -10.09 3.24
C SER A 483 -0.53 -10.26 2.03
N GLU A 484 -0.44 -9.23 1.19
CA GLU A 484 0.50 -9.19 0.08
C GLU A 484 1.95 -9.35 0.56
N SER A 485 2.33 -8.61 1.61
CA SER A 485 3.68 -8.61 2.17
C SER A 485 4.11 -9.91 2.85
N THR A 486 3.18 -10.67 3.43
CA THR A 486 3.51 -11.87 4.22
C THR A 486 3.14 -13.18 3.52
N GLY A 487 2.24 -13.14 2.54
CA GLY A 487 1.49 -14.31 2.09
C GLY A 487 0.54 -14.82 3.18
N SER A 488 -0.14 -15.93 2.93
CA SER A 488 -1.05 -16.52 3.92
C SER A 488 -0.37 -17.54 4.84
N TRP A 489 -0.78 -17.57 6.11
CA TRP A 489 -0.21 -18.42 7.16
C TRP A 489 -1.28 -18.94 8.11
N LYS A 490 -0.97 -20.07 8.73
CA LYS A 490 -1.70 -20.67 9.85
C LYS A 490 -0.81 -20.73 11.08
N ARG A 491 -1.34 -20.30 12.22
CA ARG A 491 -0.71 -20.44 13.54
C ARG A 491 -1.62 -21.22 14.47
N THR A 492 -1.11 -22.31 15.01
CA THR A 492 -1.79 -23.14 16.01
C THR A 492 -0.89 -23.24 17.24
N PRO A 493 -1.42 -23.13 18.48
CA PRO A 493 -0.59 -23.20 19.68
C PRO A 493 0.22 -24.48 19.77
N GLY A 494 1.48 -24.36 20.19
CA GLY A 494 2.41 -25.49 20.31
C GLY A 494 2.94 -26.02 18.97
N GLN A 495 2.60 -25.40 17.84
CA GLN A 495 3.10 -25.76 16.52
C GLN A 495 3.83 -24.58 15.87
N GLN A 496 4.75 -24.88 14.96
CA GLN A 496 5.40 -23.85 14.15
C GLN A 496 4.38 -23.26 13.15
N PRO A 497 4.41 -21.93 12.88
CA PRO A 497 3.57 -21.33 11.86
C PRO A 497 3.77 -22.01 10.49
N VAL A 498 2.69 -22.31 9.80
CA VAL A 498 2.70 -22.98 8.50
C VAL A 498 2.29 -21.98 7.42
N LYS A 499 3.12 -21.82 6.39
CA LYS A 499 2.76 -21.02 5.21
C LYS A 499 1.74 -21.78 4.38
N LEU A 500 0.65 -21.10 4.04
CA LEU A 500 -0.48 -21.64 3.29
C LEU A 500 -0.25 -21.52 1.79
N ARG A 501 -0.71 -22.52 1.06
CA ARG A 501 -0.66 -22.58 -0.40
C ARG A 501 -1.84 -23.41 -0.90
N THR A 502 -2.64 -22.84 -1.79
CA THR A 502 -3.68 -23.62 -2.49
C THR A 502 -3.06 -24.71 -3.37
N ASP A 503 -3.70 -25.86 -3.47
CA ASP A 503 -3.25 -26.95 -4.33
C ASP A 503 -3.71 -26.76 -5.77
N HIS A 504 -2.83 -26.23 -6.63
CA HIS A 504 -3.06 -26.05 -8.05
C HIS A 504 -2.64 -27.26 -8.90
N ARG A 505 -2.29 -28.41 -8.29
CA ARG A 505 -1.82 -29.60 -9.03
C ARG A 505 -2.81 -30.76 -8.96
N ALA A 506 -3.84 -30.66 -8.13
CA ALA A 506 -4.83 -31.70 -7.98
C ALA A 506 -5.67 -31.88 -9.25
N THR A 507 -5.81 -33.13 -9.68
CA THR A 507 -6.70 -33.54 -10.77
C THR A 507 -8.08 -33.98 -10.27
N ASP A 508 -8.18 -34.33 -8.98
CA ASP A 508 -9.41 -34.74 -8.31
C ASP A 508 -9.77 -33.70 -7.23
N TRP A 509 -10.80 -32.90 -7.48
CA TRP A 509 -11.14 -31.79 -6.59
C TRP A 509 -12.03 -32.20 -5.43
N THR A 510 -11.81 -31.55 -4.29
CA THR A 510 -12.70 -31.58 -3.14
C THR A 510 -13.43 -30.25 -3.05
N ALA A 511 -14.76 -30.27 -3.21
CA ALA A 511 -15.58 -29.09 -3.01
C ALA A 511 -15.90 -28.90 -1.52
N VAL A 512 -15.82 -27.66 -1.03
CA VAL A 512 -16.28 -27.34 0.32
C VAL A 512 -17.72 -26.86 0.25
N THR A 513 -18.58 -27.47 1.06
CA THR A 513 -19.99 -27.10 1.19
C THR A 513 -20.30 -26.63 2.61
N SER A 514 -21.36 -25.84 2.76
CA SER A 514 -21.80 -25.39 4.08
C SER A 514 -22.55 -26.50 4.80
N ARG A 515 -22.18 -26.80 6.05
CA ARG A 515 -22.87 -27.80 6.90
C ARG A 515 -24.35 -27.49 7.10
N SER A 516 -24.69 -26.21 7.14
CA SER A 516 -26.00 -25.71 7.57
C SER A 516 -26.88 -25.20 6.41
N HIS A 517 -26.34 -25.13 5.19
CA HIS A 517 -26.97 -24.50 4.02
C HIS A 517 -26.35 -25.03 2.72
N SER A 518 -26.83 -26.17 2.22
CA SER A 518 -26.53 -26.63 0.87
C SER A 518 -27.77 -26.43 -0.01
N SER A 519 -27.60 -25.86 -1.20
CA SER A 519 -28.68 -25.72 -2.20
C SER A 519 -28.39 -26.53 -3.46
N ASP A 520 -29.44 -27.02 -4.12
CA ASP A 520 -29.30 -27.78 -5.38
C ASP A 520 -28.57 -26.96 -6.46
N LYS A 521 -28.81 -25.64 -6.50
CA LYS A 521 -28.08 -24.68 -7.36
C LYS A 521 -26.57 -24.68 -7.12
N GLU A 522 -26.12 -24.87 -5.88
CA GLU A 522 -24.69 -24.92 -5.58
C GLU A 522 -24.07 -26.22 -6.10
N ASN A 523 -24.80 -27.34 -6.00
CA ASN A 523 -24.34 -28.62 -6.54
C ASN A 523 -24.26 -28.60 -8.08
N GLU A 524 -25.27 -28.04 -8.76
CA GLU A 524 -25.30 -27.91 -10.23
C GLU A 524 -24.09 -27.12 -10.78
N VAL A 525 -23.64 -26.10 -10.05
CA VAL A 525 -22.44 -25.33 -10.42
C VAL A 525 -21.18 -26.17 -10.18
N LEU A 526 -21.09 -26.87 -9.05
CA LEU A 526 -19.92 -27.66 -8.69
C LEU A 526 -19.71 -28.89 -9.60
N GLU A 527 -20.78 -29.42 -10.19
CA GLU A 527 -20.71 -30.51 -11.19
C GLU A 527 -19.96 -30.12 -12.48
N GLN A 528 -19.78 -28.83 -12.75
CA GLN A 528 -19.03 -28.34 -13.93
C GLN A 528 -17.51 -28.38 -13.72
N TYR A 529 -17.06 -28.69 -12.51
CA TYR A 529 -15.66 -28.78 -12.12
C TYR A 529 -15.28 -30.25 -11.86
N PRO A 530 -13.98 -30.61 -11.84
CA PRO A 530 -13.53 -32.00 -11.61
C PRO A 530 -13.67 -32.44 -10.13
N VAL A 531 -14.81 -32.14 -9.51
CA VAL A 531 -15.14 -32.44 -8.12
C VAL A 531 -15.46 -33.92 -7.98
N THR A 532 -14.66 -34.62 -7.19
CA THR A 532 -14.86 -36.05 -6.88
C THR A 532 -15.25 -36.29 -5.42
N LYS A 533 -15.05 -35.27 -4.56
CA LYS A 533 -15.33 -35.34 -3.12
C LYS A 533 -15.99 -34.05 -2.64
N GLN A 534 -16.76 -34.16 -1.57
CA GLN A 534 -17.28 -33.00 -0.84
C GLN A 534 -16.83 -33.06 0.62
N ALA A 535 -16.45 -31.90 1.16
CA ALA A 535 -16.16 -31.70 2.56
C ALA A 535 -17.10 -30.62 3.10
N ALA A 536 -17.76 -30.88 4.23
CA ALA A 536 -18.61 -29.88 4.86
C ALA A 536 -17.84 -29.15 5.96
N ALA A 537 -17.97 -27.82 6.02
CA ALA A 537 -17.44 -26.99 7.11
C ALA A 537 -18.35 -25.78 7.40
N GLY A 538 -18.43 -25.40 8.67
CA GLY A 538 -19.12 -24.19 9.13
C GLY A 538 -18.37 -22.90 8.79
N SER A 539 -19.09 -21.77 8.73
CA SER A 539 -18.50 -20.41 8.81
C SER A 539 -17.33 -20.17 7.82
N ALA A 540 -16.39 -19.29 8.12
CA ALA A 540 -15.25 -18.94 7.28
C ALA A 540 -14.18 -20.06 7.18
N LEU A 541 -14.29 -21.16 7.95
CA LEU A 541 -13.37 -22.30 7.86
C LEU A 541 -13.30 -22.91 6.46
N LYS A 542 -14.37 -22.74 5.65
CA LYS A 542 -14.39 -23.16 4.26
C LYS A 542 -13.26 -22.54 3.44
N PHE A 543 -12.98 -21.25 3.68
CA PHE A 543 -11.89 -20.55 3.02
C PHE A 543 -10.52 -21.05 3.49
N CYS A 544 -10.40 -21.37 4.79
CA CYS A 544 -9.18 -21.92 5.36
C CYS A 544 -8.81 -23.28 4.75
N LEU A 545 -9.79 -24.17 4.53
CA LEU A 545 -9.56 -25.48 3.90
C LEU A 545 -8.99 -25.35 2.49
N ILE A 546 -9.50 -24.37 1.72
CA ILE A 546 -8.99 -24.03 0.39
C ILE A 546 -7.56 -23.49 0.48
N ALA A 547 -7.32 -22.52 1.35
CA ALA A 547 -6.00 -21.90 1.52
C ALA A 547 -4.92 -22.90 1.97
N GLU A 548 -5.30 -23.92 2.74
CA GLU A 548 -4.44 -25.06 3.12
C GLU A 548 -4.15 -26.03 1.98
N GLY A 549 -4.89 -25.96 0.86
CA GLY A 549 -4.84 -26.95 -0.21
C GLY A 549 -5.53 -28.28 0.14
N SER A 550 -6.30 -28.32 1.23
CA SER A 550 -7.07 -29.51 1.63
C SER A 550 -8.42 -29.61 0.89
N ALA A 551 -8.87 -28.51 0.32
CA ALA A 551 -10.00 -28.42 -0.59
C ALA A 551 -9.69 -27.46 -1.74
N HIS A 552 -10.52 -27.47 -2.78
CA HIS A 552 -10.14 -26.91 -4.08
C HIS A 552 -11.12 -25.87 -4.61
N ILE A 553 -12.40 -25.97 -4.25
CA ILE A 553 -13.44 -25.09 -4.76
C ILE A 553 -14.55 -24.90 -3.72
N TYR A 554 -15.08 -23.68 -3.65
CA TYR A 554 -16.27 -23.35 -2.89
C TYR A 554 -17.08 -22.33 -3.68
N TYR A 555 -18.29 -22.75 -4.06
CA TYR A 555 -19.30 -21.89 -4.65
C TYR A 555 -20.41 -21.62 -3.63
N ARG A 556 -20.84 -20.37 -3.56
CA ARG A 556 -21.93 -19.93 -2.68
C ARG A 556 -22.95 -19.15 -3.48
N HIS A 557 -24.17 -19.64 -3.52
CA HIS A 557 -25.31 -18.92 -4.13
C HIS A 557 -26.08 -18.08 -3.12
N GLY A 558 -26.25 -18.59 -1.90
CA GLY A 558 -27.05 -17.95 -0.86
C GLY A 558 -26.46 -16.65 -0.31
N PRO A 559 -27.29 -15.80 0.34
CA PRO A 559 -26.87 -14.51 0.85
C PRO A 559 -25.76 -14.65 1.89
N THR A 560 -24.78 -13.75 1.80
CA THR A 560 -23.72 -13.52 2.81
C THR A 560 -23.50 -12.01 2.90
N MET A 561 -22.85 -11.54 3.95
CA MET A 561 -22.47 -10.14 4.12
C MET A 561 -20.98 -9.94 3.85
N GLU A 562 -20.56 -8.70 3.59
CA GLU A 562 -19.14 -8.39 3.32
C GLU A 562 -18.19 -8.90 4.42
N TRP A 563 -18.60 -8.83 5.68
CA TRP A 563 -17.81 -9.28 6.83
C TRP A 563 -17.63 -10.82 6.89
N ASP A 564 -18.55 -11.59 6.32
CA ASP A 564 -18.45 -13.06 6.23
C ASP A 564 -17.34 -13.50 5.25
N THR A 565 -17.05 -12.69 4.23
CA THR A 565 -16.19 -13.10 3.10
C THR A 565 -14.86 -12.37 3.03
N ALA A 566 -14.76 -11.13 3.53
CA ALA A 566 -13.59 -10.27 3.36
C ALA A 566 -12.28 -10.90 3.86
N ALA A 567 -12.30 -11.49 5.07
CA ALA A 567 -11.11 -12.09 5.65
C ALA A 567 -10.68 -13.35 4.88
N GLY A 568 -11.64 -14.20 4.53
CA GLY A 568 -11.42 -15.41 3.74
C GLY A 568 -10.91 -15.12 2.33
N HIS A 569 -11.42 -14.06 1.70
CA HIS A 569 -10.95 -13.61 0.39
C HIS A 569 -9.45 -13.27 0.43
N ALA A 570 -9.02 -12.39 1.34
CA ALA A 570 -7.59 -12.07 1.47
C ALA A 570 -6.74 -13.32 1.73
N ILE A 571 -7.16 -14.20 2.64
CA ILE A 571 -6.41 -15.43 2.95
C ILE A 571 -6.29 -16.35 1.72
N ILE A 572 -7.36 -16.53 0.94
CA ILE A 572 -7.31 -17.31 -0.30
C ILE A 572 -6.38 -16.65 -1.32
N GLN A 573 -6.57 -15.37 -1.59
CA GLN A 573 -5.77 -14.62 -2.57
C GLN A 573 -4.28 -14.71 -2.26
N TYR A 574 -3.88 -14.46 -1.01
CA TYR A 574 -2.47 -14.48 -0.60
C TYR A 574 -1.92 -15.89 -0.31
N SER A 575 -2.75 -16.93 -0.45
CA SER A 575 -2.32 -18.34 -0.53
C SER A 575 -2.17 -18.85 -1.97
N GLY A 576 -2.39 -17.97 -2.96
CA GLY A 576 -2.28 -18.31 -4.39
C GLY A 576 -3.58 -18.80 -5.03
N GLY A 577 -4.72 -18.65 -4.35
CA GLY A 577 -6.04 -18.96 -4.89
C GLY A 577 -6.72 -17.76 -5.54
N GLN A 578 -7.97 -17.96 -5.94
CA GLN A 578 -8.83 -16.94 -6.53
C GLN A 578 -10.15 -16.81 -5.77
N PHE A 579 -10.71 -15.59 -5.77
CA PHE A 579 -12.02 -15.27 -5.23
C PHE A 579 -12.71 -14.30 -6.19
N ILE A 580 -13.76 -14.75 -6.84
CA ILE A 580 -14.39 -14.06 -7.97
C ILE A 580 -15.91 -14.13 -7.89
N GLN A 581 -16.57 -13.24 -8.64
CA GLN A 581 -17.97 -13.42 -8.98
C GLN A 581 -18.11 -14.58 -9.98
N PRO A 582 -19.27 -15.25 -10.07
CA PRO A 582 -19.45 -16.35 -11.01
C PRO A 582 -19.28 -15.93 -12.48
N SER A 583 -19.51 -14.64 -12.77
CA SER A 583 -19.26 -14.01 -14.07
C SER A 583 -17.77 -13.89 -14.43
N GLY A 584 -16.87 -14.10 -13.47
CA GLY A 584 -15.42 -13.86 -13.62
C GLY A 584 -14.98 -12.46 -13.21
N GLU A 585 -15.92 -11.56 -12.93
CA GLU A 585 -15.60 -10.21 -12.45
C GLU A 585 -15.01 -10.25 -11.03
N PRO A 586 -14.16 -9.27 -10.65
CA PRO A 586 -13.64 -9.17 -9.30
C PRO A 586 -14.74 -9.07 -8.24
N PHE A 587 -14.56 -9.76 -7.12
CA PHE A 587 -15.47 -9.64 -5.98
C PHE A 587 -15.09 -8.41 -5.13
N LEU A 588 -16.00 -7.44 -5.01
CA LEU A 588 -15.72 -6.12 -4.42
C LEU A 588 -16.42 -5.88 -3.08
N TYR A 589 -15.79 -5.06 -2.26
CA TYR A 589 -16.26 -4.61 -0.94
C TYR A 589 -16.67 -3.13 -0.94
N ASN A 590 -17.16 -2.66 0.20
CA ASN A 590 -17.76 -1.34 0.40
C ASN A 590 -18.88 -1.03 -0.61
N LYS A 591 -19.66 -2.05 -0.97
CA LYS A 591 -20.81 -1.92 -1.89
C LYS A 591 -21.90 -1.07 -1.24
N GLU A 592 -22.75 -0.43 -2.01
CA GLU A 592 -23.89 0.33 -1.46
C GLU A 592 -24.76 -0.50 -0.52
N GLN A 593 -25.04 -1.75 -0.92
CA GLN A 593 -25.58 -2.77 -0.03
C GLN A 593 -24.46 -3.72 0.38
N LEU A 594 -24.27 -3.93 1.69
CA LEU A 594 -23.25 -4.84 2.23
C LEU A 594 -23.60 -6.32 2.01
N LEU A 595 -24.80 -6.61 1.50
CA LEU A 595 -25.20 -7.93 1.04
C LEU A 595 -24.36 -8.33 -0.18
N ASN A 596 -23.81 -9.52 -0.13
CA ASN A 596 -23.07 -10.11 -1.24
C ASN A 596 -24.02 -10.84 -2.18
N GLY A 597 -23.73 -10.74 -3.47
CA GLY A 597 -24.20 -11.70 -4.45
C GLY A 597 -23.43 -13.03 -4.36
N PRO A 598 -23.74 -13.98 -5.25
CA PRO A 598 -23.02 -15.24 -5.33
C PRO A 598 -21.52 -15.04 -5.54
N PHE A 599 -20.71 -15.98 -5.06
CA PHE A 599 -19.27 -15.99 -5.28
C PHE A 599 -18.74 -17.39 -5.54
N LEU A 600 -17.56 -17.42 -6.15
CA LEU A 600 -16.79 -18.62 -6.44
C LEU A 600 -15.36 -18.39 -5.97
N CYS A 601 -14.82 -19.32 -5.19
CA CYS A 601 -13.43 -19.25 -4.74
C CYS A 601 -12.76 -20.62 -4.73
N GLY A 602 -11.44 -20.63 -4.80
CA GLY A 602 -10.64 -21.85 -4.76
C GLY A 602 -9.28 -21.71 -5.42
N THR A 603 -8.76 -22.79 -6.02
CA THR A 603 -7.42 -22.79 -6.62
C THR A 603 -7.31 -21.80 -7.78
N SER A 604 -6.08 -21.44 -8.18
CA SER A 604 -5.84 -20.54 -9.32
C SER A 604 -6.30 -21.09 -10.69
N GLN A 605 -6.75 -22.36 -10.75
CA GLN A 605 -7.23 -23.02 -11.97
C GLN A 605 -8.75 -22.94 -12.14
N ILE A 606 -9.45 -22.23 -11.26
CA ILE A 606 -10.89 -22.09 -11.38
C ILE A 606 -11.20 -21.14 -12.52
N ASP A 607 -11.78 -21.68 -13.58
CA ASP A 607 -12.34 -20.87 -14.65
C ASP A 607 -13.70 -20.28 -14.23
N PRO A 608 -13.98 -19.00 -14.57
CA PRO A 608 -15.31 -18.42 -14.44
C PRO A 608 -16.37 -19.23 -15.18
N LEU A 609 -17.64 -19.12 -14.75
CA LEU A 609 -18.74 -19.81 -15.43
C LEU A 609 -19.04 -19.14 -16.77
N THR A 610 -18.41 -19.60 -17.86
CA THR A 610 -18.54 -19.05 -19.21
C THR A 610 -19.92 -19.28 -19.85
N SER A 611 -20.75 -20.14 -19.26
CA SER A 611 -22.00 -20.65 -19.87
C SER A 611 -23.29 -20.13 -19.24
N ILE A 612 -23.27 -19.24 -18.23
CA ILE A 612 -24.51 -18.63 -17.71
C ILE A 612 -24.91 -17.42 -18.56
N THR A 613 -25.11 -17.67 -19.85
CA THR A 613 -26.10 -16.93 -20.63
C THR A 613 -27.40 -17.69 -20.42
N SER A 614 -28.45 -17.04 -19.90
CA SER A 614 -29.82 -17.57 -19.78
C SER A 614 -30.17 -18.53 -18.61
N MET A 615 -29.98 -18.11 -17.36
CA MET A 615 -30.87 -18.54 -16.26
C MET A 615 -31.14 -17.40 -15.27
N GLN A 616 -32.25 -16.70 -15.52
CA GLN A 616 -33.04 -15.82 -14.64
C GLN A 616 -32.27 -14.91 -13.66
N ILE A 617 -31.85 -13.75 -14.17
CA ILE A 617 -31.82 -12.49 -13.40
C ILE A 617 -33.28 -12.02 -13.30
N ALA A 618 -34.04 -12.66 -12.43
CA ALA A 618 -35.36 -12.22 -12.00
C ALA A 618 -35.64 -12.93 -10.69
N ASP A 619 -35.10 -12.38 -9.60
CA ASP A 619 -35.87 -12.09 -8.39
C ASP A 619 -34.95 -11.44 -7.34
N THR A 620 -35.51 -10.44 -6.66
CA THR A 620 -35.03 -9.70 -5.49
C THR A 620 -33.96 -8.61 -5.69
N LEU A 621 -34.47 -7.43 -6.04
CA LEU A 621 -34.11 -6.13 -5.44
C LEU A 621 -34.18 -6.15 -3.91
#